data_AF-A0A9N9P512-F1
#
_entry.id   AF-A0A9N9P512-F1
#
_cell.length_a   1.000
_cell.length_b   1.000
_cell.length_c   1.000
_cell.angle_alpha   90.00
_cell.angle_beta   90.00
_cell.angle_gamma   90.00
#
_symmetry.space_group_name_H-M   'P 1'
#
loop_
_entity.id
_entity.type
_entity.pdbx_description
1 polymer ?
#
loop_
_entity_poly.entity_id
_entity_poly.type
_entity_poly.pdbx_seq_one_letter_code
_entity_poly.pdbx_strand_id
1 'polypeptide(L)'
;MADSQQQNEYSKSLFANNLKGLDAYSRHKKFMNDYVNFYGRKNNQGTNSNAEKQYKSEFDILKENHKFLRSEEDESELTWEQRLAKKYYDKLFKEYCITELKYYKEGKIALRWRTEKEVIIGKGQLTCASTRCSEKVDLKSWEVNFAYVEDDQKKNALVKIRLCPNCSYKLNYNKIHQEVNKEETSEIGDDEQNKHENRKRKSYDSDQERDFKNESRQGVADGKKAKLEMGQEGEFDKYFAGLFD
;
A
#
# COMPACT_ATOMS: atom_id res chain seq x y z
N MET A 1 65.68 -34.19 3.50
CA MET A 1 65.50 -32.90 4.20
C MET A 1 65.17 -31.73 3.25
N ALA A 2 65.28 -31.88 1.93
CA ALA A 2 64.93 -30.84 0.96
C ALA A 2 63.41 -30.72 0.66
N ASP A 3 62.65 -31.82 0.75
CA ASP A 3 61.22 -31.83 0.38
C ASP A 3 60.30 -31.06 1.33
N SER A 4 60.66 -30.95 2.62
CA SER A 4 59.86 -30.22 3.61
C SER A 4 60.00 -28.70 3.49
N GLN A 5 61.12 -28.22 2.93
CA GLN A 5 61.35 -26.79 2.71
C GLN A 5 60.61 -26.29 1.46
N GLN A 6 60.58 -27.08 0.37
CA GLN A 6 59.81 -26.77 -0.85
C GLN A 6 58.29 -26.71 -0.61
N GLN A 7 57.75 -27.60 0.23
CA GLN A 7 56.32 -27.57 0.59
C GLN A 7 55.93 -26.30 1.37
N ASN A 8 56.86 -25.73 2.14
CA ASN A 8 56.64 -24.53 2.95
C ASN A 8 56.77 -23.23 2.13
N GLU A 9 57.55 -23.23 1.06
CA GLU A 9 57.66 -22.10 0.13
C GLU A 9 56.48 -22.02 -0.83
N TYR A 10 56.02 -23.17 -1.32
CA TYR A 10 54.82 -23.29 -2.17
C TYR A 10 53.53 -22.93 -1.42
N SER A 11 53.42 -23.30 -0.14
CA SER A 11 52.29 -22.88 0.70
C SER A 11 52.27 -21.37 0.91
N LYS A 12 53.44 -20.76 1.16
CA LYS A 12 53.58 -19.30 1.26
C LYS A 12 53.22 -18.60 -0.04
N SER A 13 53.54 -19.16 -1.21
CA SER A 13 53.17 -18.56 -2.50
C SER A 13 51.67 -18.70 -2.83
N LEU A 14 51.01 -19.78 -2.41
CA LEU A 14 49.56 -19.97 -2.55
C LEU A 14 48.76 -18.94 -1.73
N PHE A 15 49.21 -18.64 -0.52
CA PHE A 15 48.62 -17.59 0.33
C PHE A 15 49.15 -16.18 0.00
N ALA A 16 50.20 -16.06 -0.84
CA ALA A 16 50.73 -14.79 -1.32
C ALA A 16 49.86 -14.20 -2.44
N ASN A 17 48.80 -13.52 -2.00
CA ASN A 17 48.33 -12.22 -2.50
C ASN A 17 48.31 -11.96 -4.01
N ASN A 18 47.18 -12.31 -4.61
CA ASN A 18 46.41 -11.31 -5.38
C ASN A 18 44.97 -11.28 -4.86
N LEU A 19 44.78 -10.60 -3.72
CA LEU A 19 43.49 -10.34 -3.06
C LEU A 19 43.10 -8.85 -3.13
N LYS A 20 43.94 -8.01 -3.73
CA LYS A 20 43.65 -6.59 -3.95
C LYS A 20 42.51 -6.48 -4.97
N GLY A 21 41.42 -5.83 -4.57
CA GLY A 21 40.23 -5.62 -5.42
C GLY A 21 39.09 -6.61 -5.24
N LEU A 22 39.23 -7.64 -4.39
CA LEU A 22 38.12 -8.55 -4.05
C LEU A 22 37.36 -8.06 -2.82
N ASP A 23 36.03 -8.18 -2.87
CA ASP A 23 35.16 -7.94 -1.73
C ASP A 23 35.49 -8.86 -0.52
N ALA A 24 35.15 -8.41 0.69
CA ALA A 24 35.40 -9.12 1.94
C ALA A 24 34.90 -10.57 1.91
N TYR A 25 33.69 -10.80 1.37
CA TYR A 25 33.12 -12.14 1.23
C TYR A 25 33.91 -13.02 0.25
N SER A 26 34.27 -12.47 -0.90
CA SER A 26 35.04 -13.18 -1.93
C SER A 26 36.43 -13.59 -1.46
N ARG A 27 37.08 -12.74 -0.65
CA ARG A 27 38.37 -13.06 -0.02
C ARG A 27 38.23 -14.21 0.97
N HIS A 28 37.20 -14.18 1.82
CA HIS A 28 36.91 -15.25 2.78
C HIS A 28 36.67 -16.60 2.09
N LYS A 29 35.84 -16.63 1.03
CA LYS A 29 35.57 -17.84 0.25
C LYS A 29 36.86 -18.43 -0.34
N LYS A 30 37.74 -17.57 -0.89
CA LYS A 30 39.03 -17.99 -1.42
C LYS A 30 39.93 -18.60 -0.34
N PHE A 31 40.10 -17.92 0.80
CA PHE A 31 40.92 -18.44 1.89
C PHE A 31 40.42 -19.77 2.45
N MET A 32 39.11 -19.93 2.60
CA MET A 32 38.51 -21.19 3.06
C MET A 32 38.75 -22.32 2.07
N ASN A 33 38.61 -22.04 0.76
CA ASN A 33 38.88 -23.03 -0.28
C ASN A 33 40.37 -23.45 -0.29
N ASP A 34 41.28 -22.48 -0.24
CA ASP A 34 42.73 -22.73 -0.22
C ASP A 34 43.14 -23.54 1.03
N TYR A 35 42.53 -23.24 2.19
CA TYR A 35 42.74 -23.99 3.43
C TYR A 35 42.28 -25.45 3.31
N VAL A 36 41.08 -25.70 2.79
CA VAL A 36 40.55 -27.07 2.60
C VAL A 36 41.39 -27.84 1.59
N ASN A 37 41.83 -27.20 0.50
CA ASN A 37 42.66 -27.84 -0.52
C ASN A 37 44.04 -28.23 0.00
N PHE A 38 44.66 -27.39 0.83
CA PHE A 38 46.01 -27.62 1.33
C PHE A 38 46.04 -28.57 2.54
N TYR A 39 45.12 -28.41 3.49
CA TYR A 39 45.10 -29.18 4.75
C TYR A 39 44.05 -30.30 4.79
N GLY A 40 43.01 -30.26 3.95
CA GLY A 40 41.90 -31.23 3.96
C GLY A 40 42.14 -32.50 3.12
N ARG A 41 43.31 -32.65 2.49
CA ARG A 41 43.61 -33.72 1.52
C ARG A 41 43.66 -35.14 2.08
N LYS A 42 43.65 -35.33 3.41
CA LYS A 42 43.70 -36.67 4.04
C LYS A 42 42.34 -37.38 4.14
N ASN A 43 41.20 -36.69 3.97
CA ASN A 43 39.88 -37.27 4.29
C ASN A 43 38.85 -37.32 3.13
N ASN A 44 39.23 -37.01 1.88
CA ASN A 44 38.27 -36.94 0.76
C ASN A 44 38.54 -37.98 -0.33
N GLN A 45 38.36 -39.26 -0.01
CA GLN A 45 37.92 -40.26 -0.99
C GLN A 45 36.44 -40.50 -0.76
N GLY A 46 35.60 -39.92 -1.63
CA GLY A 46 34.16 -40.18 -1.64
C GLY A 46 33.34 -39.17 -0.83
N THR A 47 33.03 -38.03 -1.46
CA THR A 47 31.68 -37.48 -1.64
C THR A 47 31.85 -36.09 -2.25
N ASN A 48 32.03 -36.04 -3.57
CA ASN A 48 31.89 -34.80 -4.32
C ASN A 48 30.38 -34.51 -4.51
N SER A 49 29.72 -34.19 -3.40
CA SER A 49 28.41 -33.55 -3.38
C SER A 49 28.52 -32.22 -2.65
N ASN A 50 29.55 -31.44 -3.00
CA ASN A 50 29.51 -29.99 -2.84
C ASN A 50 28.56 -29.41 -3.92
N ALA A 51 27.30 -29.86 -3.90
CA ALA A 51 26.22 -28.93 -4.22
C ALA A 51 26.45 -27.79 -3.23
N GLU A 52 26.79 -26.59 -3.72
CA GLU A 52 27.02 -25.42 -2.90
C GLU A 52 25.95 -25.41 -1.82
N LYS A 53 26.31 -25.69 -0.56
CA LYS A 53 25.37 -25.50 0.55
C LYS A 53 24.97 -24.05 0.43
N GLN A 54 23.76 -23.80 -0.06
CA GLN A 54 23.25 -22.46 -0.25
C GLN A 54 23.10 -21.89 1.14
N TYR A 55 24.13 -21.17 1.58
CA TYR A 55 24.10 -20.46 2.83
C TYR A 55 23.04 -19.38 2.66
N LYS A 56 21.87 -19.59 3.28
CA LYS A 56 20.85 -18.57 3.37
C LYS A 56 21.37 -17.46 4.27
N SER A 57 21.41 -16.24 3.77
CA SER A 57 21.68 -15.10 4.65
C SER A 57 20.52 -14.90 5.61
N GLU A 58 20.75 -14.18 6.72
CA GLU A 58 19.65 -13.79 7.62
C GLU A 58 18.56 -13.02 6.86
N PHE A 59 18.95 -12.22 5.86
CA PHE A 59 18.00 -11.51 5.00
C PHE A 59 17.14 -12.47 4.17
N ASP A 60 17.73 -13.53 3.62
CA ASP A 60 16.98 -14.55 2.86
C ASP A 60 16.01 -15.29 3.78
N ILE A 61 16.46 -15.69 4.97
CA ILE A 61 15.63 -16.32 6.00
C ILE A 61 14.44 -15.42 6.37
N LEU A 62 14.69 -14.12 6.56
CA LEU A 62 13.65 -13.14 6.88
C LEU A 62 12.66 -12.97 5.73
N LYS A 63 13.15 -12.95 4.50
CA LYS A 63 12.32 -12.80 3.30
C LYS A 63 11.43 -14.02 3.08
N GLU A 64 11.97 -15.22 3.25
CA GLU A 64 11.23 -16.49 3.12
C GLU A 64 10.17 -16.65 4.20
N ASN A 65 10.49 -16.30 5.45
CA ASN A 65 9.60 -16.47 6.60
C ASN A 65 8.82 -15.18 6.96
N HIS A 66 8.79 -14.19 6.07
CA HIS A 66 8.05 -12.95 6.31
C HIS A 66 6.55 -13.23 6.31
N LYS A 67 5.86 -12.85 7.38
CA LYS A 67 4.40 -12.81 7.45
C LYS A 67 3.94 -11.38 7.73
N PHE A 68 2.92 -10.92 7.02
CA PHE A 68 2.34 -9.59 7.18
C PHE A 68 1.70 -9.43 8.56
N LEU A 69 0.97 -10.45 9.02
CA LEU A 69 0.46 -10.57 10.39
C LEU A 69 0.87 -11.94 10.95
N ARG A 70 1.35 -11.95 12.19
CA ARG A 70 1.65 -13.18 12.94
C ARG A 70 0.58 -13.37 14.01
N SER A 71 -0.04 -14.54 14.04
CA SER A 71 -0.85 -15.03 15.15
C SER A 71 0.02 -15.21 16.39
N GLU A 72 -0.58 -15.10 17.58
CA GLU A 72 0.02 -15.55 18.84
C GLU A 72 0.05 -17.09 18.91
N GLU A 73 0.57 -17.74 17.87
CA GLU A 73 0.84 -19.18 17.87
C GLU A 73 1.94 -19.49 18.89
N ASP A 74 1.83 -20.66 19.52
CA ASP A 74 2.74 -21.11 20.57
C ASP A 74 4.19 -21.08 20.06
N GLU A 75 5.01 -20.22 20.66
CA GLU A 75 6.41 -19.96 20.27
C GLU A 75 7.29 -21.23 20.30
N SER A 76 6.84 -22.25 21.02
CA SER A 76 7.42 -23.58 21.10
C SER A 76 7.43 -24.34 19.78
N GLU A 77 6.46 -24.13 18.88
CA GLU A 77 6.33 -24.87 17.61
C GLU A 77 7.12 -24.26 16.45
N LEU A 78 7.57 -23.00 16.59
CA LEU A 78 8.26 -22.28 15.52
C LEU A 78 9.67 -22.83 15.27
N THR A 79 10.03 -22.98 14.00
CA THR A 79 11.42 -23.27 13.60
C THR A 79 12.36 -22.12 14.00
N TRP A 80 13.66 -22.39 14.08
CA TRP A 80 14.64 -21.34 14.40
C TRP A 80 14.56 -20.14 13.43
N GLU A 81 14.37 -20.41 12.13
CA GLU A 81 14.21 -19.40 11.08
C GLU A 81 12.94 -18.54 11.31
N GLN A 82 11.83 -19.18 11.67
CA GLN A 82 10.58 -18.50 11.97
C GLN A 82 10.65 -17.69 13.27
N ARG A 83 11.38 -18.16 14.29
CA ARG A 83 11.66 -17.43 15.52
C ARG A 83 12.52 -16.19 15.26
N LEU A 84 13.53 -16.29 14.39
CA LEU A 84 14.32 -15.15 13.96
C LEU A 84 13.40 -14.10 13.30
N ALA A 85 12.58 -14.51 12.34
CA ALA A 85 11.66 -13.61 11.66
C ALA A 85 10.60 -13.00 12.60
N LYS A 86 10.08 -13.75 13.58
CA LYS A 86 9.22 -13.23 14.64
C LYS A 86 9.92 -12.14 15.45
N LYS A 87 11.16 -12.38 15.90
CA LYS A 87 11.95 -11.41 16.67
C LYS A 87 12.17 -10.10 15.92
N TYR A 88 12.36 -10.15 14.60
CA TYR A 88 12.42 -8.94 13.77
C TYR A 88 11.06 -8.27 13.64
N TYR A 89 10.01 -9.06 13.36
CA TYR A 89 8.64 -8.57 13.27
C TYR A 89 8.22 -7.81 14.53
N ASP A 90 8.51 -8.33 15.71
CA ASP A 90 8.13 -7.73 17.00
C ASP A 90 8.80 -6.37 17.23
N LYS A 91 9.98 -6.12 16.64
CA LYS A 91 10.69 -4.83 16.69
C LYS A 91 10.10 -3.77 15.74
N LEU A 92 9.27 -4.16 14.77
CA LEU A 92 8.71 -3.22 13.80
C LEU A 92 7.59 -2.36 14.40
N PHE A 93 7.60 -1.06 14.08
CA PHE A 93 6.54 -0.11 14.41
C PHE A 93 5.38 -0.20 13.40
N LYS A 94 4.40 -1.04 13.71
CA LYS A 94 3.29 -1.43 12.81
C LYS A 94 1.95 -0.74 13.11
N GLU A 95 1.96 0.37 13.86
CA GLU A 95 0.71 1.05 14.23
C GLU A 95 0.10 1.81 13.04
N TYR A 96 0.91 2.58 12.32
CA TYR A 96 0.45 3.42 11.20
C TYR A 96 1.11 3.02 9.88
N CYS A 97 0.31 3.00 8.82
CA CYS A 97 0.73 2.81 7.42
C CYS A 97 0.95 4.15 6.70
N ILE A 98 1.67 4.09 5.59
CA ILE A 98 1.79 5.15 4.58
C ILE A 98 0.85 4.84 3.43
N THR A 99 0.29 5.88 2.82
CA THR A 99 -0.60 5.76 1.68
C THR A 99 -0.11 6.59 0.49
N GLU A 100 -0.30 6.08 -0.72
CA GLU A 100 -0.16 6.87 -1.94
C GLU A 100 -1.53 7.08 -2.58
N LEU A 101 -1.92 8.36 -2.66
CA LEU A 101 -3.22 8.82 -3.15
C LEU A 101 -3.10 9.44 -4.54
N LYS A 102 -2.17 8.98 -5.39
CA LYS A 102 -1.96 9.55 -6.73
C LYS A 102 -3.13 9.25 -7.68
N TYR A 103 -3.64 8.03 -7.64
CA TYR A 103 -4.70 7.51 -8.52
C TYR A 103 -6.04 7.36 -7.79
N TYR A 104 -6.29 8.20 -6.80
CA TYR A 104 -7.48 8.14 -5.95
C TYR A 104 -8.79 8.28 -6.74
N LYS A 105 -8.79 9.08 -7.82
CA LYS A 105 -9.93 9.23 -8.74
C LYS A 105 -10.29 7.94 -9.49
N GLU A 106 -9.33 7.03 -9.66
CA GLU A 106 -9.55 5.70 -10.23
C GLU A 106 -9.93 4.66 -9.16
N GLY A 107 -10.06 5.06 -7.90
CA GLY A 107 -10.25 4.14 -6.76
C GLY A 107 -8.99 3.33 -6.39
N LYS A 108 -7.83 3.69 -6.94
CA LYS A 108 -6.57 2.97 -6.70
C LYS A 108 -5.80 3.67 -5.59
N ILE A 109 -5.67 2.98 -4.45
CA ILE A 109 -4.96 3.45 -3.27
C ILE A 109 -3.89 2.43 -2.93
N ALA A 110 -2.64 2.86 -2.84
CA ALA A 110 -1.55 1.99 -2.42
C ALA A 110 -1.25 2.22 -0.93
N LEU A 111 -0.96 1.14 -0.22
CA LEU A 111 -0.64 1.12 1.20
C LEU A 111 0.66 0.35 1.43
N ARG A 112 1.47 0.81 2.39
CA ARG A 112 2.63 0.08 2.89
C ARG A 112 2.95 0.45 4.33
N TRP A 113 3.70 -0.41 5.01
CA TRP A 113 4.31 -0.06 6.29
C TRP A 113 5.32 1.09 6.15
N ARG A 114 5.53 1.80 7.26
CA ARG A 114 6.53 2.86 7.36
C ARG A 114 7.95 2.28 7.33
N THR A 115 8.86 3.03 6.73
CA THR A 115 10.30 2.77 6.81
C THR A 115 10.87 3.36 8.09
N GLU A 116 12.05 2.90 8.51
CA GLU A 116 12.73 3.41 9.72
C GLU A 116 12.88 4.94 9.69
N LYS A 117 13.33 5.51 8.57
CA LYS A 117 13.48 6.96 8.39
C LYS A 117 12.16 7.70 8.59
N GLU A 118 11.05 7.16 8.07
CA GLU A 118 9.72 7.72 8.22
C GLU A 118 9.22 7.67 9.66
N VAL A 119 9.50 6.57 10.38
CA VAL A 119 9.16 6.43 11.80
C VAL A 119 9.91 7.48 12.62
N ILE A 120 11.22 7.65 12.39
CA ILE A 120 12.05 8.63 13.10
C ILE A 120 11.54 10.07 12.86
N ILE A 121 11.17 10.40 11.62
CA ILE A 121 10.63 11.72 11.26
C ILE A 121 9.20 11.93 11.81
N GLY A 122 8.50 10.86 12.19
CA GLY A 122 7.09 10.91 12.62
C GLY A 122 6.10 10.96 11.46
N LYS A 123 6.51 10.55 10.25
CA LYS A 123 5.64 10.47 9.08
C LYS A 123 4.53 9.43 9.30
N GLY A 124 3.31 9.77 8.94
CA GLY A 124 2.12 8.94 9.15
C GLY A 124 1.52 8.97 10.55
N GLN A 125 2.19 9.61 11.53
CA GLN A 125 1.69 9.76 12.91
C GLN A 125 1.59 11.22 13.33
N LEU A 126 2.66 12.01 13.14
CA LEU A 126 2.71 13.45 13.42
C LEU A 126 2.64 14.29 12.14
N THR A 127 2.80 13.66 10.99
CA THR A 127 2.66 14.25 9.65
C THR A 127 1.75 13.35 8.83
N CYS A 128 0.95 13.93 7.93
CA CYS A 128 0.03 13.20 7.06
C CYS A 128 0.70 11.97 6.41
N ALA A 129 0.01 10.83 6.40
CA ALA A 129 0.51 9.56 5.87
C ALA A 129 0.61 9.52 4.34
N SER A 130 0.08 10.52 3.62
CA SER A 130 0.21 10.57 2.15
C SER A 130 1.66 10.83 1.74
N THR A 131 2.19 10.03 0.81
CA THR A 131 3.60 10.11 0.35
C THR A 131 3.99 11.50 -0.15
N ARG A 132 3.05 12.24 -0.77
CA ARG A 132 3.29 13.56 -1.39
C ARG A 132 2.73 14.74 -0.57
N CYS A 133 2.45 14.53 0.71
CA CYS A 133 1.89 15.56 1.59
C CYS A 133 2.81 15.81 2.78
N SER A 134 3.02 17.07 3.18
CA SER A 134 3.83 17.44 4.35
C SER A 134 3.01 18.09 5.46
N GLU A 135 1.67 18.00 5.38
CA GLU A 135 0.76 18.62 6.35
C GLU A 135 0.86 17.96 7.72
N LYS A 136 0.76 18.78 8.78
CA LYS A 136 0.87 18.35 10.18
C LYS A 136 -0.34 18.71 11.02
N VAL A 137 -1.21 19.59 10.52
CA VAL A 137 -2.39 20.10 11.23
C VAL A 137 -3.61 19.20 10.97
N ASP A 138 -4.48 19.08 11.97
CA ASP A 138 -5.79 18.39 11.92
C ASP A 138 -5.76 16.98 11.34
N LEU A 139 -4.76 16.20 11.74
CA LEU A 139 -4.59 14.81 11.29
C LEU A 139 -5.60 13.88 11.97
N LYS A 140 -6.49 13.28 11.18
CA LYS A 140 -7.47 12.27 11.61
C LYS A 140 -7.00 10.85 11.30
N SER A 141 -7.30 9.92 12.20
CA SER A 141 -7.01 8.49 12.03
C SER A 141 -8.14 7.79 11.28
N TRP A 142 -7.78 6.90 10.37
CA TRP A 142 -8.70 6.09 9.56
C TRP A 142 -8.28 4.64 9.64
N GLU A 143 -9.28 3.76 9.70
CA GLU A 143 -9.09 2.32 9.53
C GLU A 143 -9.49 1.93 8.11
N VAL A 144 -8.54 1.36 7.37
CA VAL A 144 -8.73 1.01 5.97
C VAL A 144 -8.52 -0.49 5.80
N ASN A 145 -9.41 -1.12 5.03
CA ASN A 145 -9.25 -2.52 4.66
C ASN A 145 -8.09 -2.68 3.67
N PHE A 146 -7.11 -3.49 4.06
CA PHE A 146 -5.95 -3.85 3.25
C PHE A 146 -6.06 -5.31 2.83
N ALA A 147 -6.36 -5.53 1.55
CA ALA A 147 -6.35 -6.84 0.94
C ALA A 147 -4.93 -7.18 0.45
N TYR A 148 -4.43 -8.35 0.81
CA TYR A 148 -3.09 -8.84 0.43
C TYR A 148 -3.12 -10.34 0.12
N VAL A 149 -2.09 -10.82 -0.56
CA VAL A 149 -1.90 -12.25 -0.86
C VAL A 149 -0.68 -12.73 -0.08
N GLU A 150 -0.86 -13.79 0.68
CA GLU A 150 0.18 -14.45 1.46
C GLU A 150 -0.05 -15.96 1.38
N ASP A 151 0.99 -16.73 1.08
CA ASP A 151 0.91 -18.17 0.85
C ASP A 151 -0.18 -18.56 -0.17
N ASP A 152 -0.27 -17.82 -1.28
CA ASP A 152 -1.28 -17.95 -2.34
C ASP A 152 -2.74 -17.79 -1.88
N GLN A 153 -2.96 -17.28 -0.67
CA GLN A 153 -4.28 -17.02 -0.10
C GLN A 153 -4.55 -15.52 -0.01
N LYS A 154 -5.75 -15.11 -0.43
CA LYS A 154 -6.21 -13.73 -0.26
C LYS A 154 -6.63 -13.52 1.20
N LYS A 155 -5.98 -12.58 1.88
CA LYS A 155 -6.24 -12.18 3.25
C LYS A 155 -6.60 -10.70 3.29
N ASN A 156 -7.32 -10.31 4.34
CA ASN A 156 -7.70 -8.92 4.59
C ASN A 156 -7.27 -8.54 6.02
N ALA A 157 -6.86 -7.30 6.20
CA ALA A 157 -6.54 -6.74 7.51
C ALA A 157 -6.97 -5.27 7.57
N LEU A 158 -7.47 -4.83 8.73
CA LEU A 158 -7.66 -3.41 8.98
C LEU A 158 -6.32 -2.78 9.38
N VAL A 159 -5.90 -1.77 8.64
CA VAL A 159 -4.69 -0.99 8.93
C VAL A 159 -5.05 0.44 9.26
N LYS A 160 -4.30 1.05 10.18
CA LYS A 160 -4.51 2.44 10.59
C LYS A 160 -3.66 3.38 9.76
N ILE A 161 -4.23 4.49 9.31
CA ILE A 161 -3.51 5.59 8.65
C ILE A 161 -3.96 6.92 9.24
N ARG A 162 -3.07 7.91 9.28
CA ARG A 162 -3.40 9.26 9.76
C ARG A 162 -3.25 10.28 8.64
N LEU A 163 -4.32 11.01 8.32
CA LEU A 163 -4.39 11.91 7.16
C LEU A 163 -4.92 13.29 7.54
N CYS A 164 -4.46 14.31 6.81
CA CYS A 164 -5.06 15.65 6.87
C CYS A 164 -6.39 15.69 6.11
N PRO A 165 -7.25 16.71 6.31
CA PRO A 165 -8.57 16.80 5.70
C PRO A 165 -8.57 16.61 4.17
N ASN A 166 -7.63 17.26 3.48
CA ASN A 166 -7.47 17.15 2.02
C ASN A 166 -7.14 15.72 1.55
N CYS A 167 -6.33 14.98 2.31
CA CYS A 167 -6.00 13.60 1.97
C CYS A 167 -7.11 12.62 2.39
N SER A 168 -7.83 12.91 3.47
CA SER A 168 -9.03 12.17 3.87
C SER A 168 -10.12 12.24 2.81
N TYR A 169 -10.31 13.40 2.19
CA TYR A 169 -11.20 13.52 1.03
C TYR A 169 -10.77 12.59 -0.11
N LYS A 170 -9.49 12.62 -0.48
CA LYS A 170 -8.95 11.75 -1.55
C LYS A 170 -9.14 10.27 -1.23
N LEU A 171 -8.98 9.86 0.03
CA LEU A 171 -9.19 8.49 0.47
C LEU A 171 -10.64 8.03 0.20
N ASN A 172 -11.62 8.91 0.45
CA ASN A 172 -13.05 8.59 0.36
C ASN A 172 -13.72 9.07 -0.95
N TYR A 173 -12.96 9.61 -1.89
CA TYR A 173 -13.45 10.26 -3.11
C TYR A 173 -14.55 9.48 -3.83
N ASN A 174 -14.34 8.18 -4.10
CA ASN A 174 -15.33 7.37 -4.81
C ASN A 174 -16.63 7.17 -4.02
N LYS A 175 -16.56 7.05 -2.69
CA LYS A 175 -17.76 6.89 -1.86
C LYS A 175 -18.60 8.16 -1.88
N ILE A 176 -17.93 9.29 -1.70
CA ILE A 176 -18.55 10.63 -1.73
C ILE A 176 -19.21 10.86 -3.10
N HIS A 177 -18.50 10.63 -4.20
CA HIS A 177 -19.07 10.80 -5.54
C HIS A 177 -20.21 9.82 -5.85
N GLN A 178 -20.21 8.62 -5.27
CA GLN A 178 -21.34 7.70 -5.42
C GLN A 178 -22.57 8.15 -4.64
N GLU A 179 -22.40 8.76 -3.47
CA GLU A 179 -23.50 9.26 -2.63
C GLU A 179 -24.15 10.49 -3.28
N VAL A 180 -23.35 11.47 -3.73
CA VAL A 180 -23.85 12.67 -4.43
C VAL A 180 -24.63 12.29 -5.69
N ASN A 181 -24.09 11.39 -6.52
CA ASN A 181 -24.79 10.96 -7.74
C ASN A 181 -26.13 10.26 -7.43
N LYS A 182 -26.25 9.56 -6.29
CA LYS A 182 -27.51 8.91 -5.89
C LYS A 182 -28.54 9.96 -5.47
N GLU A 183 -28.13 10.93 -4.65
CA GLU A 183 -28.99 12.02 -4.19
C GLU A 183 -29.54 12.84 -5.37
N GLU A 184 -28.68 13.21 -6.31
CA GLU A 184 -29.10 13.92 -7.53
C GLU A 184 -30.12 13.12 -8.35
N THR A 185 -29.94 11.80 -8.49
CA THR A 185 -30.92 10.96 -9.21
C THR A 185 -32.25 10.80 -8.47
N SER A 186 -32.26 10.79 -7.13
CA SER A 186 -33.50 10.76 -6.35
C SER A 186 -34.24 12.09 -6.41
N GLU A 187 -33.55 13.22 -6.33
CA GLU A 187 -34.17 14.55 -6.42
C GLU A 187 -34.80 14.79 -7.80
N ILE A 188 -34.17 14.31 -8.87
CA ILE A 188 -34.74 14.37 -10.23
C ILE A 188 -36.00 13.50 -10.34
N GLY A 189 -35.99 12.31 -9.74
CA GLY A 189 -37.15 11.41 -9.71
C GLY A 189 -38.35 11.99 -8.96
N ASP A 190 -38.10 12.64 -7.82
CA ASP A 190 -39.14 13.26 -7.00
C ASP A 190 -39.71 14.54 -7.63
N ASP A 191 -38.91 15.32 -8.36
CA ASP A 191 -39.38 16.50 -9.10
C ASP A 191 -40.17 16.11 -10.36
N GLU A 192 -39.84 15.00 -11.03
CA GLU A 192 -40.67 14.44 -12.12
C GLU A 192 -42.00 13.87 -11.62
N GLN A 193 -42.01 13.13 -10.50
CA GLN A 193 -43.24 12.62 -9.90
C GLN A 193 -44.15 13.76 -9.41
N ASN A 194 -43.60 14.77 -8.74
CA ASN A 194 -44.37 15.96 -8.34
C ASN A 194 -44.93 16.72 -9.54
N LYS A 195 -44.18 16.86 -10.66
CA LYS A 195 -44.70 17.46 -11.90
C LYS A 195 -45.84 16.64 -12.51
N HIS A 196 -45.76 15.31 -12.46
CA HIS A 196 -46.79 14.43 -13.00
C HIS A 196 -48.08 14.48 -12.15
N GLU A 197 -47.95 14.51 -10.82
CA GLU A 197 -49.10 14.71 -9.92
C GLU A 197 -49.74 16.08 -10.07
N ASN A 198 -48.95 17.14 -10.21
CA ASN A 198 -49.47 18.51 -10.39
C ASN A 198 -50.19 18.68 -11.74
N ARG A 199 -49.73 17.98 -12.80
CA ARG A 199 -50.44 17.90 -14.09
C ARG A 199 -51.75 17.12 -13.98
N LYS A 200 -51.80 16.04 -13.19
CA LYS A 200 -53.04 15.30 -12.92
C LYS A 200 -54.06 16.12 -12.13
N ARG A 201 -53.62 16.91 -11.14
CA ARG A 201 -54.51 17.80 -10.35
C ARG A 201 -55.09 18.93 -11.20
N LYS A 202 -54.32 19.52 -12.13
CA LYS A 202 -54.83 20.53 -13.08
C LYS A 202 -55.81 19.98 -14.13
N SER A 203 -55.82 18.67 -14.37
CA SER A 203 -56.77 18.04 -15.31
C SER A 203 -58.16 17.81 -14.72
N TYR A 204 -58.33 17.90 -13.40
CA TYR A 204 -59.62 17.71 -12.72
C TYR A 204 -60.36 19.03 -12.40
N ASP A 205 -59.74 20.18 -12.69
CA ASP A 205 -60.29 21.52 -12.40
C ASP A 205 -60.59 22.33 -13.68
N SER A 206 -60.55 21.69 -14.85
CA SER A 206 -60.72 22.34 -16.17
C SER A 206 -61.99 21.93 -16.92
N ASP A 207 -62.97 21.31 -16.24
CA ASP A 207 -64.29 21.02 -16.83
C ASP A 207 -65.32 22.13 -16.60
N GLN A 208 -64.88 23.35 -16.27
CA GLN A 208 -65.69 24.57 -16.39
C GLN A 208 -64.83 25.73 -16.91
N GLU A 209 -64.67 25.81 -18.22
CA GLU A 209 -65.01 26.98 -19.04
C GLU A 209 -64.40 26.84 -20.44
N ARG A 210 -65.28 26.91 -21.44
CA ARG A 210 -64.95 26.89 -22.85
C ARG A 210 -64.76 28.33 -23.36
N ASP A 211 -63.93 28.40 -24.38
CA ASP A 211 -63.99 29.30 -25.54
C ASP A 211 -63.01 30.49 -25.66
N PHE A 212 -62.50 30.56 -26.90
CA PHE A 212 -61.90 31.68 -27.65
C PHE A 212 -60.36 31.81 -27.77
N LYS A 213 -59.92 31.43 -28.99
CA LYS A 213 -59.08 32.17 -29.96
C LYS A 213 -57.55 32.28 -29.79
N ASN A 214 -56.92 31.63 -30.77
CA ASN A 214 -56.09 32.19 -31.85
C ASN A 214 -54.58 32.45 -31.66
N GLU A 215 -53.85 31.84 -32.61
CA GLU A 215 -52.61 32.23 -33.32
C GLU A 215 -51.38 32.86 -32.63
N SER A 216 -50.25 32.26 -33.04
CA SER A 216 -48.93 32.85 -33.29
C SER A 216 -47.97 33.04 -32.10
N ARG A 217 -46.81 32.37 -32.15
CA ARG A 217 -45.51 32.98 -32.51
C ARG A 217 -44.34 32.02 -32.31
N GLN A 218 -43.33 32.24 -33.15
CA GLN A 218 -42.01 31.62 -33.15
C GLN A 218 -41.20 31.92 -31.87
N GLY A 219 -40.28 31.02 -31.54
CA GLY A 219 -38.88 31.43 -31.39
C GLY A 219 -38.15 31.06 -30.09
N VAL A 220 -36.99 30.41 -30.30
CA VAL A 220 -35.68 30.62 -29.65
C VAL A 220 -35.30 29.76 -28.44
N ALA A 221 -34.48 28.75 -28.77
CA ALA A 221 -33.09 28.48 -28.32
C ALA A 221 -32.72 28.13 -26.87
N ASP A 222 -31.93 27.06 -26.80
CA ASP A 222 -30.62 26.90 -26.15
C ASP A 222 -30.40 27.35 -24.70
N GLY A 223 -29.82 26.43 -23.92
CA GLY A 223 -29.10 26.81 -22.71
C GLY A 223 -29.14 25.82 -21.55
N LYS A 224 -28.86 24.53 -21.77
CA LYS A 224 -28.56 23.59 -20.67
C LYS A 224 -27.20 22.91 -20.87
N LYS A 225 -26.15 23.73 -20.88
CA LYS A 225 -24.74 23.28 -20.78
C LYS A 225 -23.88 24.41 -20.22
N ALA A 226 -24.16 24.83 -18.98
CA ALA A 226 -23.27 25.73 -18.23
C ALA A 226 -23.67 25.72 -16.74
N LYS A 227 -23.48 24.59 -16.05
CA LYS A 227 -23.52 24.57 -14.58
C LYS A 227 -22.66 23.44 -14.00
N LEU A 228 -21.43 23.30 -14.50
CA LEU A 228 -20.50 22.25 -14.06
C LEU A 228 -19.19 22.79 -13.48
N GLU A 229 -19.03 24.10 -13.30
CA GLU A 229 -17.74 24.66 -12.84
C GLU A 229 -17.82 25.67 -11.67
N MET A 230 -18.94 25.75 -10.95
CA MET A 230 -18.99 26.54 -9.71
C MET A 230 -19.73 25.77 -8.62
N GLY A 231 -18.98 25.12 -7.71
CA GLY A 231 -19.56 24.46 -6.54
C GLY A 231 -18.63 23.65 -5.65
N GLN A 232 -17.40 23.33 -6.09
CA GLN A 232 -16.55 22.32 -5.40
C GLN A 232 -16.09 22.69 -3.98
N GLU A 233 -16.14 23.98 -3.59
CA GLU A 233 -15.75 24.42 -2.25
C GLU A 233 -16.92 24.54 -1.26
N GLY A 234 -18.17 24.71 -1.73
CA GLY A 234 -19.35 24.76 -0.85
C GLY A 234 -19.94 23.38 -0.55
N GLU A 235 -19.65 22.41 -1.42
CA GLU A 235 -19.99 20.99 -1.28
C GLU A 235 -19.12 20.29 -0.20
N PHE A 236 -17.96 20.89 0.10
CA PHE A 236 -16.98 20.49 1.11
C PHE A 236 -17.56 20.45 2.53
N ASP A 237 -18.28 21.50 2.95
CA ASP A 237 -18.78 21.61 4.33
C ASP A 237 -20.01 20.73 4.57
N LYS A 238 -20.86 20.49 3.55
CA LYS A 238 -22.10 19.73 3.74
C LYS A 238 -21.85 18.25 4.04
N TYR A 239 -20.90 17.62 3.35
CA TYR A 239 -20.58 16.21 3.59
C TYR A 239 -19.87 16.00 4.93
N PHE A 240 -18.94 16.89 5.28
CA PHE A 240 -18.20 16.81 6.55
C PHE A 240 -18.98 17.33 7.75
N ALA A 241 -20.04 18.12 7.58
CA ALA A 241 -20.88 18.56 8.69
C ALA A 241 -21.72 17.42 9.29
N GLY A 242 -22.13 16.43 8.49
CA GLY A 242 -22.99 15.33 8.95
C GLY A 242 -22.27 14.06 9.39
N LEU A 243 -20.98 13.91 9.09
CA LEU A 243 -20.21 12.69 9.37
C LEU A 243 -19.47 12.74 10.73
N PHE A 244 -19.58 13.85 11.46
CA PHE A 244 -18.78 14.14 12.65
C PHE A 244 -19.57 14.72 13.85
N ASP A 245 -20.91 14.62 13.85
CA ASP A 245 -21.76 14.77 15.05
C ASP A 245 -21.93 13.43 15.79
#